data_AF-A0A1N7EDC3-F1
#
_entry.id   AF-A0A1N7EDC3-F1
#
_cell.length_a   1.000
_cell.length_b   1.000
_cell.length_c   1.000
_cell.angle_alpha   90.00
_cell.angle_beta   90.00
_cell.angle_gamma   90.00
#
_symmetry.space_group_name_H-M   'P 1'
#
loop_
_entity.id
_entity.type
_entity.pdbx_description
1 polymer ?
#
loop_
_entity_poly.entity_id
_entity_poly.type
_entity_poly.pdbx_seq_one_letter_code
_entity_poly.pdbx_strand_id
1 'polypeptide(L)'
;MSKNGYAKLERGESRITVEHLQNIANTFNIDIVELLKADKEVALLIGDNHGSYANKYYNNVYEIEKLQLIIAHKDELLAQKDKEIALLRQLLDGV
;
A
#
# COMPACT_ATOMS: atom_id res chain seq x y z
N MET A 1 30.71 -12.42 -5.47
CA MET A 1 31.37 -11.56 -4.46
C MET A 1 32.64 -12.22 -3.93
N SER A 2 33.58 -11.45 -3.37
CA SER A 2 34.77 -12.01 -2.70
C SER A 2 34.44 -12.47 -1.27
N LYS A 3 35.30 -13.32 -0.68
CA LYS A 3 35.18 -13.76 0.73
C LYS A 3 35.06 -12.58 1.69
N ASN A 4 35.85 -11.53 1.48
CA ASN A 4 35.79 -10.30 2.28
C ASN A 4 34.46 -9.54 2.10
N GLY A 5 33.86 -9.60 0.91
CA GLY A 5 32.55 -9.00 0.64
C GLY A 5 31.43 -9.68 1.45
N TYR A 6 31.40 -11.02 1.46
CA TYR A 6 30.45 -11.77 2.30
C TYR A 6 30.65 -11.49 3.79
N ALA A 7 31.90 -11.48 4.26
CA ALA A 7 32.20 -11.22 5.67
C ALA A 7 31.76 -9.80 6.11
N LYS A 8 31.86 -8.79 5.24
CA LYS A 8 31.35 -7.44 5.50
C LYS A 8 29.82 -7.41 5.59
N LEU A 9 29.15 -8.16 4.73
CA LEU A 9 27.69 -8.27 4.75
C LEU A 9 27.20 -8.90 6.06
N GLU A 10 27.83 -9.99 6.50
CA GLU A 10 27.50 -10.68 7.76
C GLU A 10 27.72 -9.81 9.00
N ARG A 11 28.74 -8.92 8.98
CA ARG A 11 28.99 -7.94 10.04
C ARG A 11 28.14 -6.66 9.94
N GLY A 12 27.31 -6.52 8.91
CA GLY A 12 26.51 -5.31 8.68
C GLY A 12 27.32 -4.08 8.23
N GLU A 13 28.57 -4.26 7.79
CA GLU A 13 29.47 -3.19 7.32
C GLU A 13 29.19 -2.77 5.87
N SER A 14 28.33 -3.51 5.15
CA SER A 14 27.94 -3.21 3.78
C SER A 14 26.45 -3.50 3.57
N ARG A 15 25.82 -2.74 2.67
CA ARG A 15 24.41 -2.94 2.30
C ARG A 15 24.30 -3.96 1.17
N ILE A 16 23.30 -4.84 1.27
CA ILE A 16 22.94 -5.74 0.19
C ILE A 16 22.28 -4.96 -0.94
N THR A 17 22.63 -5.26 -2.19
CA THR A 17 22.01 -4.70 -3.39
C THR A 17 21.25 -5.80 -4.13
N VAL A 18 20.37 -5.43 -5.06
CA VAL A 18 19.67 -6.40 -5.92
C VAL A 18 20.68 -7.24 -6.72
N GLU A 19 21.77 -6.64 -7.19
CA GLU A 19 22.85 -7.36 -7.88
C GLU A 19 23.54 -8.38 -6.96
N HIS A 20 23.77 -8.03 -5.69
CA HIS A 20 24.32 -8.98 -4.71
C HIS A 20 23.35 -10.16 -4.48
N LEU A 21 22.04 -9.89 -4.35
CA LEU A 21 21.02 -10.94 -4.22
C LEU A 21 21.00 -11.87 -5.45
N GLN A 22 21.07 -11.31 -6.66
CA GLN A 22 21.12 -12.11 -7.89
C GLN A 22 22.36 -13.01 -7.93
N ASN A 23 23.53 -12.49 -7.55
CA ASN A 23 24.76 -13.27 -7.49
C ASN A 23 24.68 -14.43 -6.47
N ILE A 24 24.00 -14.20 -5.34
CA ILE A 24 23.75 -15.24 -4.34
C ILE A 24 22.82 -16.31 -4.91
N ALA A 25 21.68 -15.93 -5.50
CA ALA A 25 20.73 -16.85 -6.12
C ALA A 25 21.40 -17.72 -7.21
N ASN A 26 22.23 -17.11 -8.06
CA ASN A 26 22.99 -17.82 -9.08
C ASN A 26 23.94 -18.87 -8.48
N THR A 27 24.54 -18.60 -7.31
CA THR A 27 25.41 -19.55 -6.61
C THR A 27 24.65 -20.79 -6.15
N PHE A 28 23.38 -20.63 -5.79
CA PHE A 28 22.49 -21.72 -5.38
C PHE A 28 21.69 -22.33 -6.53
N ASN A 29 21.81 -21.79 -7.75
CA ASN A 29 21.03 -22.19 -8.93
C ASN A 29 19.51 -22.15 -8.68
N ILE A 30 19.03 -21.08 -8.03
CA ILE A 30 17.62 -20.80 -7.75
C ILE A 30 17.21 -19.46 -8.36
N ASP A 31 15.89 -19.22 -8.46
CA ASP A 31 15.41 -17.88 -8.81
C ASP A 31 15.59 -16.92 -7.62
N ILE A 32 15.87 -15.64 -7.90
CA ILE A 32 16.05 -14.61 -6.87
C ILE A 32 14.83 -14.48 -5.96
N VAL A 33 13.61 -14.74 -6.46
CA VAL A 33 12.39 -14.71 -5.64
C VAL A 33 12.39 -15.81 -4.57
N GLU A 34 13.15 -16.89 -4.77
CA GLU A 34 13.23 -17.99 -3.80
C GLU A 34 14.05 -17.62 -2.57
N LEU A 35 14.98 -16.66 -2.68
CA LEU A 35 15.67 -16.08 -1.52
C LEU A 35 14.73 -15.25 -0.63
N LEU A 36 13.60 -14.82 -1.19
CA LEU A 36 12.66 -13.88 -0.58
C LEU A 36 11.39 -14.59 -0.08
N LYS A 37 11.23 -15.89 -0.35
CA LYS A 37 10.14 -16.69 0.19
C LYS A 37 10.28 -16.76 1.71
N ALA A 38 9.38 -16.09 2.42
CA ALA A 38 9.20 -16.22 3.86
C ALA A 38 7.79 -16.74 4.14
N ASP A 39 7.56 -17.26 5.35
CA ASP A 39 6.22 -17.67 5.81
C ASP A 39 5.21 -16.49 5.86
N LYS A 40 5.67 -15.27 5.62
CA LYS A 40 4.90 -14.04 5.60
C LYS A 40 5.03 -13.36 4.24
N GLU A 41 4.01 -12.58 3.88
CA GLU A 41 4.07 -11.71 2.70
C GLU A 41 5.28 -10.77 2.80
N VAL A 42 6.14 -10.80 1.79
CA VAL A 42 7.33 -9.95 1.70
C VAL A 42 7.04 -8.82 0.71
N ALA A 43 7.10 -7.58 1.20
CA ALA A 43 7.05 -6.39 0.35
C ALA A 43 8.46 -5.86 0.11
N LEU A 44 8.85 -5.73 -1.15
CA LEU A 44 10.16 -5.20 -1.56
C LEU A 44 9.98 -3.82 -2.16
N LEU A 45 10.74 -2.85 -1.64
CA LEU A 45 10.84 -1.52 -2.21
C LEU A 45 12.18 -1.40 -2.92
N ILE A 46 12.14 -1.44 -4.26
CA ILE A 46 13.31 -1.30 -5.12
C ILE A 46 13.21 0.04 -5.85
N GLY A 47 14.10 0.97 -5.52
CA GLY A 47 14.18 2.29 -6.12
C GLY A 47 15.08 3.24 -5.33
N ASP A 48 15.44 4.37 -5.93
CA ASP A 48 16.12 5.43 -5.20
C ASP A 48 15.21 5.93 -4.08
N ASN A 49 15.79 6.04 -2.89
CA ASN A 49 15.13 6.48 -1.67
C ASN A 49 14.83 7.99 -1.71
N HIS A 50 14.29 8.51 -2.81
CA HIS A 50 13.58 9.78 -2.83
C HIS A 50 12.26 9.52 -2.10
N GLY A 51 12.21 9.94 -0.84
CA GLY A 51 11.24 9.60 0.22
C GLY A 51 9.74 9.81 -0.03
N SER A 52 9.28 9.82 -1.28
CA SER A 52 7.89 10.07 -1.68
C SER A 52 7.24 8.93 -2.48
N TYR A 53 7.98 7.92 -2.92
CA TYR A 53 7.43 6.83 -3.75
C TYR A 53 7.08 5.56 -2.97
N ALA A 54 7.74 5.33 -1.83
CA ALA A 54 7.58 4.16 -0.97
C ALA A 54 6.16 3.99 -0.38
N ASN A 55 5.36 5.07 -0.36
CA ASN A 55 4.12 5.11 0.39
C ASN A 55 2.87 5.45 -0.46
N LYS A 56 2.95 5.39 -1.79
CA LYS A 56 1.79 5.75 -2.62
C LYS A 56 0.66 4.72 -2.54
N TYR A 57 1.00 3.43 -2.48
CA TYR A 57 -0.01 2.36 -2.42
C TYR A 57 -0.80 2.36 -1.10
N TYR A 58 -0.12 2.51 0.05
CA TYR A 58 -0.80 2.57 1.34
C TYR A 58 -1.61 3.86 1.54
N ASN A 59 -1.11 5.01 1.06
CA ASN A 59 -1.87 6.27 1.10
C ASN A 59 -3.17 6.21 0.29
N ASN A 60 -3.20 5.45 -0.82
CA ASN A 60 -4.41 5.34 -1.64
C ASN A 60 -5.53 4.58 -0.93
N VAL A 61 -5.23 3.58 -0.10
CA VAL A 61 -6.27 2.81 0.62
C VAL A 61 -7.00 3.69 1.65
N TYR A 62 -6.25 4.44 2.45
CA TYR A 62 -6.84 5.36 3.43
C TYR A 62 -7.66 6.48 2.78
N GLU A 63 -7.20 7.01 1.64
CA GLU A 63 -7.98 8.03 0.91
C GLU A 63 -9.25 7.42 0.30
N ILE A 64 -9.21 6.19 -0.21
CA ILE A 64 -10.40 5.48 -0.70
C ILE A 64 -11.42 5.28 0.42
N GLU A 65 -10.99 4.80 1.60
CA GLU A 65 -11.88 4.61 2.75
C GLU A 65 -12.53 5.94 3.19
N LYS A 66 -11.74 7.02 3.22
CA LYS A 66 -12.24 8.35 3.54
C LYS A 66 -13.26 8.85 2.51
N LEU A 67 -12.99 8.67 1.23
CA LEU A 67 -13.92 9.04 0.16
C LEU A 67 -15.22 8.24 0.24
N GLN A 68 -15.15 6.93 0.54
CA GLN A 68 -16.33 6.09 0.76
C GLN A 68 -17.17 6.57 1.94
N LEU A 69 -16.54 6.96 3.06
CA LEU A 69 -17.24 7.50 4.22
C LEU A 69 -17.95 8.82 3.91
N ILE A 70 -17.29 9.71 3.15
CA ILE A 70 -17.88 10.98 2.71
C ILE A 70 -19.10 10.74 1.82
N ILE A 71 -19.03 9.76 0.90
CA ILE A 71 -20.15 9.38 0.03
C ILE A 71 -21.32 8.87 0.87
N ALA A 72 -21.07 7.91 1.79
CA ALA A 72 -22.11 7.36 2.65
C ALA A 72 -22.82 8.44 3.48
N HIS A 73 -22.08 9.40 4.03
CA HIS A 73 -22.67 10.52 4.77
C HIS A 73 -23.49 11.46 3.87
N LYS A 74 -23.03 11.71 2.64
CA LYS A 74 -23.79 12.52 1.66
C LYS A 74 -25.09 11.84 1.26
N ASP A 75 -25.08 10.52 1.06
CA ASP A 75 -26.28 9.75 0.74
C ASP A 75 -27.31 9.79 1.89
N GLU A 76 -26.84 9.72 3.13
CA GLU A 76 -27.71 9.88 4.31
C GLU A 76 -28.35 11.27 4.36
N LEU A 77 -27.56 12.34 4.16
CA LEU A 77 -28.07 13.71 4.12
C LEU A 77 -29.07 13.94 2.99
N LEU A 78 -28.84 13.34 1.81
CA LEU A 78 -29.78 13.38 0.70
C LEU A 78 -31.10 12.70 1.06
N ALA A 79 -31.04 11.50 1.65
CA ALA A 79 -32.22 10.78 2.08
C ALA A 79 -33.02 11.53 3.18
N GLN A 80 -32.33 12.25 4.08
CA GLN A 80 -32.99 13.12 5.06
C GLN A 80 -33.71 14.28 4.38
N LYS A 81 -33.05 14.96 3.43
CA LYS A 81 -33.65 16.06 2.66
C LYS A 81 -34.85 15.63 1.84
N ASP A 82 -34.80 14.46 1.21
CA ASP A 82 -35.92 13.92 0.44
C ASP A 82 -37.15 13.66 1.33
N LYS A 83 -36.94 13.18 2.56
CA LYS A 83 -38.02 13.01 3.55
C LYS A 83 -38.62 14.35 3.98
N GLU A 84 -37.79 15.35 4.24
CA GLU A 84 -38.25 16.70 4.59
C GLU A 84 -39.06 17.33 3.44
N ILE A 85 -38.58 17.21 2.20
CA ILE A 85 -39.28 17.71 1.02
C ILE A 85 -40.62 16.98 0.84
N ALA A 86 -40.66 15.67 1.03
CA ALA A 86 -41.90 14.89 0.94
C ALA A 86 -42.91 15.36 2.00
N LEU A 87 -42.48 15.56 3.25
CA LEU A 87 -43.33 16.07 4.33
C LEU A 87 -43.85 17.48 4.02
N LEU A 88 -42.98 18.38 3.57
CA LEU A 88 -43.37 19.75 3.21
C LEU A 88 -44.38 19.77 2.06
N ARG A 89 -44.22 18.91 1.04
CA ARG A 89 -45.19 18.77 -0.05
C ARG A 89 -46.54 18.27 0.47
N GLN A 90 -46.55 17.26 1.33
CA GLN A 90 -47.79 16.76 1.94
C GLN A 90 -48.53 17.83 2.75
N LEU A 91 -47.81 18.68 3.48
CA LEU A 91 -48.40 19.79 4.22
C LEU A 91 -48.97 20.88 3.30
N LEU A 92 -48.33 21.11 2.15
CA LEU A 92 -48.78 22.11 1.18
C LEU A 92 -49.99 21.64 0.37
N ASP A 93 -50.02 20.35 0.01
CA ASP A 93 -51.10 19.71 -0.76
C ASP A 93 -52.34 19.40 0.11
N GLY A 94 -52.20 19.45 1.44
CA GLY A 94 -53.28 19.23 2.41
C GLY A 94 -54.04 20.48 2.86
N VAL A 95 -53.82 21.64 2.19
CA VAL A 95 -54.48 22.94 2.45
C VAL A 95 -55.37 23.33 1.28
#